data_AF-A0A7J3EN79-F1
#
_entry.id   AF-A0A7J3EN79-F1
#
_cell.length_a   1.000
_cell.length_b   1.000
_cell.length_c   1.000
_cell.angle_alpha   90.00
_cell.angle_beta   90.00
_cell.angle_gamma   90.00
#
_symmetry.space_group_name_H-M   'P 1'
#
loop_
_entity.id
_entity.type
_entity.pdbx_description
1 polymer ?
#
loop_
_entity_poly.entity_id
_entity_poly.type
_entity_poly.pdbx_seq_one_letter_code
_entity_poly.pdbx_strand_id
1 'polypeptide(L)'
;MFGLECARLLSYPVLNEDLINRRLNKLRSLGFRGCVDLGDYELWGFKVLGKGHSSVVLAAEFAGIGRAAVKVLRTDSKSSSLLRECDLMRKAFPVAPTTYYCDDEFIVMELVRGVKLGDLVPRINSCRDLITLYLKILASARYLDMKNVTHKELNVLREHVIIDVEGRVRIIDFESGFAGFTCNVCRVFSALFVRDRRIMKCCDIQETHRDLLFELLSSYKETNSEHTFASLVKTIIDVCGGSLCECVG
;
A
#
# COMPACT_ATOMS: atom_id res chain seq x y z
N MET A 1 3.85 18.67 -20.31
CA MET A 1 3.23 20.02 -20.30
C MET A 1 2.60 20.19 -18.92
N PHE A 2 2.93 21.23 -18.16
CA PHE A 2 2.32 21.47 -16.85
C PHE A 2 0.99 22.20 -17.08
N GLY A 3 -0.13 21.57 -16.74
CA GLY A 3 -1.46 22.16 -16.92
C GLY A 3 -2.15 22.42 -15.60
N LEU A 4 -2.86 23.55 -15.50
CA LEU A 4 -3.91 23.76 -14.49
C LEU A 4 -5.19 22.98 -14.83
N GLU A 5 -5.17 22.14 -15.86
CA GLU A 5 -6.29 21.29 -16.27
C GLU A 5 -6.75 20.37 -15.13
N CYS A 6 -5.81 19.92 -14.28
CA CYS A 6 -6.13 19.17 -13.08
C CYS A 6 -6.72 20.02 -11.94
N ALA A 7 -6.67 21.36 -11.98
CA ALA A 7 -7.15 22.20 -10.89
C ALA A 7 -8.64 21.93 -10.62
N ARG A 8 -9.40 21.58 -11.66
CA ARG A 8 -10.79 21.12 -11.53
C ARG A 8 -10.90 19.92 -10.58
N LEU A 9 -9.98 18.96 -10.66
CA LEU A 9 -9.94 17.77 -9.81
C LEU A 9 -9.75 18.10 -8.32
N LEU A 10 -9.26 19.30 -7.98
CA LEU A 10 -9.19 19.76 -6.58
C LEU A 10 -10.58 19.95 -5.94
N SER A 11 -11.66 19.96 -6.72
CA SER A 11 -13.05 19.97 -6.24
C SER A 11 -13.83 18.72 -6.66
N TYR A 12 -13.15 17.65 -7.09
CA TYR A 12 -13.86 16.45 -7.52
C TYR A 12 -14.78 15.88 -6.40
N PRO A 13 -16.01 15.42 -6.71
CA PRO A 13 -16.65 15.35 -8.03
C PRO A 13 -17.54 16.55 -8.39
N VAL A 14 -17.65 17.59 -7.55
CA VAL A 14 -18.54 18.73 -7.82
C VAL A 14 -17.72 19.99 -8.04
N LEU A 15 -17.74 20.52 -9.27
CA LEU A 15 -17.01 21.75 -9.61
C LEU A 15 -17.44 22.90 -8.70
N ASN A 16 -16.45 23.47 -8.01
CA ASN A 16 -16.62 24.63 -7.16
C ASN A 16 -15.38 25.52 -7.29
N GLU A 17 -15.52 26.64 -7.99
CA GLU A 17 -14.39 27.52 -8.33
C GLU A 17 -13.73 28.15 -7.10
N ASP A 18 -14.52 28.57 -6.11
CA ASP A 18 -14.00 29.13 -4.85
C ASP A 18 -13.15 28.10 -4.09
N LEU A 19 -13.64 26.86 -4.02
CA LEU A 19 -12.93 25.75 -3.41
C LEU A 19 -11.65 25.43 -4.17
N ILE A 20 -11.71 25.35 -5.50
CA ILE A 20 -10.53 25.14 -6.37
C ILE A 20 -9.49 26.21 -6.10
N ASN A 21 -9.87 27.49 -6.12
CA ASN A 21 -8.96 28.61 -5.91
C ASN A 21 -8.30 28.56 -4.54
N ARG A 22 -9.09 28.32 -3.48
CA ARG A 22 -8.57 28.16 -2.10
C ARG A 22 -7.57 27.01 -1.99
N ARG A 23 -7.93 25.85 -2.52
CA ARG A 23 -7.12 24.62 -2.53
C ARG A 23 -5.84 24.78 -3.35
N LEU A 24 -5.93 25.40 -4.52
CA LEU A 24 -4.80 25.67 -5.39
C LEU A 24 -3.82 26.66 -4.77
N ASN A 25 -4.31 27.74 -4.15
CA ASN A 25 -3.46 28.70 -3.44
C ASN A 25 -2.68 28.03 -2.30
N LYS A 26 -3.33 27.12 -1.57
CA LYS A 26 -2.67 26.31 -0.54
C LYS A 26 -1.59 25.40 -1.12
N LEU A 27 -1.87 24.66 -2.18
CA LEU A 27 -0.85 23.82 -2.82
C LEU A 27 0.31 24.66 -3.38
N ARG A 28 0.03 25.84 -3.96
CA ARG A 28 1.06 26.75 -4.47
C ARG A 28 1.98 27.25 -3.37
N SER A 29 1.47 27.53 -2.16
CA SER A 29 2.33 27.92 -1.04
C SER A 29 3.25 26.79 -0.56
N LEU A 30 2.92 25.53 -0.88
CA LEU A 30 3.76 24.35 -0.68
C LEU A 30 4.72 24.08 -1.85
N GLY A 31 4.72 24.95 -2.88
CA GLY A 31 5.59 24.83 -4.05
C GLY A 31 5.00 24.05 -5.23
N PHE A 32 3.69 23.76 -5.24
CA PHE A 32 3.03 23.09 -6.37
C PHE A 32 3.22 23.86 -7.69
N ARG A 33 3.69 23.16 -8.72
CA ARG A 33 3.92 23.69 -10.07
C ARG A 33 2.86 23.28 -11.08
N GLY A 34 2.24 22.12 -10.87
CA GLY A 34 1.24 21.58 -11.77
C GLY A 34 1.06 20.08 -11.58
N CYS A 35 -0.01 19.52 -12.13
CA CYS A 35 -0.18 18.07 -12.14
C CYS A 35 0.58 17.42 -13.29
N VAL A 36 0.78 16.12 -13.14
CA VAL A 36 1.32 15.23 -14.16
C VAL A 36 0.19 14.28 -14.56
N ASP A 37 -0.11 14.22 -15.86
CA ASP A 37 -1.11 13.30 -16.42
C ASP A 37 -0.58 11.85 -16.33
N LEU A 38 -0.87 11.20 -15.20
CA LEU A 38 -0.30 9.91 -14.84
C LEU A 38 -1.23 9.11 -13.93
N GLY A 39 -1.38 7.83 -14.26
CA GLY A 39 -2.12 6.85 -13.48
C GLY A 39 -3.05 6.01 -14.34
N ASP A 40 -3.78 5.11 -13.68
CA ASP A 40 -4.60 4.09 -14.36
C ASP A 40 -6.06 4.54 -14.56
N TYR A 41 -6.47 5.62 -13.90
CA TYR A 41 -7.86 6.11 -13.94
C TYR A 41 -7.92 7.45 -14.66
N GLU A 42 -8.97 7.67 -15.46
CA GLU A 42 -9.22 8.96 -16.10
C GLU A 42 -10.43 9.64 -15.45
N LEU A 43 -10.26 10.89 -14.99
CA LEU A 43 -11.30 11.74 -14.43
C LEU A 43 -11.31 13.07 -15.15
N TRP A 44 -12.45 13.43 -15.74
CA TRP A 44 -12.63 14.69 -16.48
C TRP A 44 -11.53 14.94 -17.54
N GLY A 45 -11.10 13.87 -18.23
CA GLY A 45 -10.07 13.93 -19.27
C GLY A 45 -8.63 14.00 -18.76
N PHE A 46 -8.39 13.72 -17.49
CA PHE A 46 -7.05 13.74 -16.88
C PHE A 46 -6.78 12.46 -16.10
N LYS A 47 -5.60 11.87 -16.27
CA LYS A 47 -5.19 10.64 -15.58
C LYS A 47 -4.77 10.90 -14.14
N VAL A 48 -5.26 10.05 -13.25
CA VAL A 48 -5.03 10.12 -11.81
C VAL A 48 -4.51 8.78 -11.30
N LEU A 49 -3.67 8.82 -10.27
CA LEU A 49 -3.03 7.65 -9.67
C LEU A 49 -4.04 6.74 -8.96
N GLY A 50 -5.10 7.32 -8.41
CA GLY A 50 -6.11 6.58 -7.68
C GLY A 50 -7.38 7.39 -7.47
N LYS A 51 -8.50 6.66 -7.35
CA LYS A 51 -9.80 7.21 -6.96
C LYS A 51 -10.40 6.32 -5.88
N GLY A 52 -10.47 6.85 -4.66
CA GLY A 52 -11.11 6.20 -3.53
C GLY A 52 -12.54 6.70 -3.30
N HIS A 53 -13.17 6.22 -2.23
CA HIS A 53 -14.49 6.71 -1.81
C HIS A 53 -14.40 8.14 -1.27
N SER A 54 -13.39 8.46 -0.45
CA SER A 54 -13.25 9.78 0.18
C SER A 54 -12.30 10.72 -0.54
N SER A 55 -11.51 10.25 -1.51
CA SER A 55 -10.37 10.99 -2.04
C SER A 55 -10.04 10.68 -3.51
N VAL A 56 -9.27 11.58 -4.14
CA VAL A 56 -8.61 11.39 -5.43
C VAL A 56 -7.11 11.58 -5.24
N VAL A 57 -6.28 10.75 -5.88
CA VAL A 57 -4.82 10.83 -5.80
C VAL A 57 -4.25 11.27 -7.15
N LEU A 58 -3.60 12.43 -7.17
CA LEU A 58 -3.00 13.04 -8.36
C LEU A 58 -1.48 12.87 -8.35
N ALA A 59 -0.85 12.73 -9.51
CA ALA A 59 0.59 12.98 -9.63
C ALA A 59 0.82 14.49 -9.84
N ALA A 60 1.83 15.06 -9.21
CA ALA A 60 2.13 16.48 -9.29
C ALA A 60 3.62 16.78 -9.16
N GLU A 61 4.02 17.95 -9.63
CA GLU A 61 5.38 18.48 -9.50
C GLU A 61 5.40 19.59 -8.45
N PHE A 62 6.36 19.53 -7.53
CA PHE A 62 6.58 20.53 -6.48
C PHE A 62 8.02 21.06 -6.54
N ALA A 63 8.19 22.36 -6.32
CA ALA A 63 9.50 22.95 -6.08
C ALA A 63 10.14 22.33 -4.82
N GLY A 64 11.40 21.92 -4.90
CA GLY A 64 12.16 21.33 -3.79
C GLY A 64 11.91 19.84 -3.54
N ILE A 65 10.74 19.31 -3.89
CA ILE A 65 10.38 17.88 -3.72
C ILE A 65 10.51 17.12 -5.05
N GLY A 66 10.23 17.77 -6.19
CA GLY A 66 10.10 17.10 -7.48
C GLY A 66 8.72 16.46 -7.66
N ARG A 67 8.65 15.26 -8.24
CA ARG A 67 7.40 14.52 -8.42
C ARG A 67 6.89 13.93 -7.11
N ALA A 68 5.63 14.21 -6.79
CA ALA A 68 4.92 13.73 -5.62
C ALA A 68 3.52 13.21 -5.98
N ALA A 69 2.93 12.40 -5.10
CA ALA A 69 1.51 12.10 -5.11
C ALA A 69 0.77 13.07 -4.18
N VAL A 70 -0.40 13.54 -4.61
CA VAL A 70 -1.26 14.43 -3.84
C VAL A 70 -2.62 13.76 -3.67
N LYS A 71 -2.91 13.29 -2.46
CA LYS A 71 -4.25 12.83 -2.08
C LYS A 71 -5.08 14.05 -1.73
N VAL A 72 -6.23 14.20 -2.38
CA VAL A 72 -7.16 15.32 -2.22
C VAL A 72 -8.49 14.78 -1.74
N LEU A 73 -9.02 15.34 -0.65
CA LEU A 73 -10.33 14.98 -0.11
C LEU A 73 -11.44 15.38 -1.10
N ARG A 74 -12.32 14.44 -1.44
CA ARG A 74 -13.46 14.69 -2.33
C ARG A 74 -14.50 15.59 -1.67
N THR A 75 -15.25 16.34 -2.47
CA THR A 75 -16.32 17.22 -1.98
C THR A 75 -17.53 16.45 -1.47
N ASP A 76 -17.73 15.21 -1.92
CA ASP A 76 -18.79 14.30 -1.49
C ASP A 76 -18.33 13.29 -0.42
N SER A 77 -17.13 13.48 0.13
CA SER A 77 -16.58 12.63 1.18
C SER A 77 -17.40 12.72 2.47
N LYS A 78 -17.69 11.57 3.08
CA LYS A 78 -18.23 11.50 4.46
C LYS A 78 -17.17 11.79 5.52
N SER A 79 -15.89 11.60 5.17
CA SER A 79 -14.75 11.93 6.03
C SER A 79 -14.48 13.43 5.94
N SER A 80 -14.29 14.07 7.09
CA SER A 80 -14.00 15.51 7.18
C SER A 80 -12.51 15.86 7.16
N SER A 81 -11.61 14.86 7.31
CA SER A 81 -10.18 15.09 7.47
C SER A 81 -9.34 13.90 6.98
N LEU A 82 -8.20 14.22 6.34
CA LEU A 82 -7.15 13.26 5.97
C LEU A 82 -6.05 13.09 7.04
N LEU A 83 -6.09 13.84 8.14
CA LEU A 83 -5.04 13.83 9.17
C LEU A 83 -4.85 12.45 9.81
N ARG A 84 -5.96 11.72 10.06
CA ARG A 84 -5.89 10.36 10.61
C ARG A 84 -5.05 9.45 9.73
N GLU A 85 -5.31 9.45 8.42
CA GLU A 85 -4.58 8.62 7.47
C GLU A 85 -3.09 9.01 7.43
N CYS A 86 -2.84 10.32 7.38
CA CYS A 86 -1.48 10.86 7.41
C CYS A 86 -0.68 10.39 8.63
N ASP A 87 -1.28 10.40 9.83
CA ASP A 87 -0.61 9.96 11.05
C ASP A 87 -0.28 8.47 11.03
N LEU A 88 -1.15 7.64 10.43
CA LEU A 88 -0.86 6.23 10.23
C LEU A 88 0.30 6.03 9.26
N MET A 89 0.32 6.76 8.15
CA MET A 89 1.43 6.71 7.18
C MET A 89 2.75 7.10 7.82
N ARG A 90 2.80 8.19 8.60
CA ARG A 90 4.01 8.62 9.32
C ARG A 90 4.53 7.55 10.28
N LYS A 91 3.63 6.90 11.04
CA LYS A 91 3.99 5.78 11.93
C LYS A 91 4.47 4.54 11.17
N ALA A 92 3.91 4.32 9.98
CA ALA A 92 4.18 3.18 9.13
C ALA A 92 5.40 3.37 8.20
N PHE A 93 6.04 4.53 8.17
CA PHE A 93 7.32 4.71 7.46
C PHE A 93 8.39 3.78 8.06
N PRO A 94 9.21 3.05 7.27
CA PRO A 94 9.41 3.18 5.83
C PRO A 94 8.64 2.17 4.99
N VAL A 95 7.54 1.57 5.50
CA VAL A 95 6.65 0.71 4.69
C VAL A 95 5.60 1.53 3.96
N ALA A 96 5.12 2.63 4.56
CA ALA A 96 4.26 3.62 3.89
C ALA A 96 5.07 4.66 3.08
N PRO A 97 4.47 5.29 2.04
CA PRO A 97 5.04 6.45 1.35
C PRO A 97 5.52 7.54 2.33
N THR A 98 6.64 8.17 2.01
CA THR A 98 7.10 9.32 2.79
C THR A 98 6.06 10.43 2.74
N THR A 99 5.67 10.97 3.89
CA THR A 99 4.74 12.08 3.97
C THR A 99 5.48 13.41 4.00
N TYR A 100 5.25 14.29 3.02
CA TYR A 100 5.86 15.63 2.96
C TYR A 100 4.99 16.69 3.65
N TYR A 101 3.67 16.61 3.48
CA TYR A 101 2.73 17.56 4.06
C TYR A 101 1.36 16.91 4.27
N CYS A 102 0.65 17.33 5.31
CA CYS A 102 -0.74 16.94 5.54
C CYS A 102 -1.55 18.06 6.17
N ASP A 103 -2.83 18.07 5.84
CA ASP A 103 -3.89 18.79 6.55
C ASP A 103 -5.20 17.99 6.43
N ASP A 104 -6.34 18.63 6.73
CA ASP A 104 -7.66 17.99 6.62
C ASP A 104 -8.05 17.62 5.18
N GLU A 105 -7.51 18.28 4.17
CA GLU A 105 -7.93 18.17 2.77
C GLU A 105 -6.87 17.55 1.86
N PHE A 106 -5.61 17.55 2.28
CA PHE A 106 -4.46 17.12 1.49
C PHE A 106 -3.52 16.19 2.24
N ILE A 107 -2.98 15.23 1.49
CA ILE A 107 -1.70 14.58 1.82
C ILE A 107 -0.80 14.74 0.59
N VAL A 108 0.33 15.43 0.76
CA VAL A 108 1.43 15.45 -0.22
C VAL A 108 2.46 14.42 0.24
N MET A 109 2.71 13.42 -0.61
CA MET A 109 3.51 12.25 -0.26
C MET A 109 4.38 11.79 -1.42
N GLU A 110 5.32 10.91 -1.12
CA GLU A 110 6.18 10.25 -2.09
C GLU A 110 5.36 9.61 -3.21
N LEU A 111 5.73 9.92 -4.45
CA LEU A 111 5.26 9.15 -5.61
C LEU A 111 6.05 7.85 -5.69
N VAL A 112 5.50 6.78 -5.12
CA VAL A 112 6.14 5.47 -5.15
C VAL A 112 6.24 4.98 -6.59
N ARG A 113 7.47 4.92 -7.12
CA ARG A 113 7.75 4.37 -8.45
C ARG A 113 8.01 2.87 -8.32
N GLY A 114 7.25 2.07 -9.04
CA GLY A 114 7.35 0.62 -8.96
C GLY A 114 6.24 -0.07 -9.73
N VAL A 115 6.09 -1.36 -9.47
CA VAL A 115 5.04 -2.20 -10.07
C VAL A 115 4.07 -2.62 -8.97
N LYS A 116 2.75 -2.50 -9.22
CA LYS A 116 1.74 -3.01 -8.29
C LYS A 116 1.88 -4.53 -8.15
N LEU A 117 1.60 -5.04 -6.96
CA LEU A 117 1.70 -6.47 -6.69
C LEU A 117 0.77 -7.28 -7.60
N GLY A 118 -0.43 -6.77 -7.90
CA GLY A 118 -1.38 -7.38 -8.82
C GLY A 118 -0.82 -7.63 -10.22
N ASP A 119 0.02 -6.71 -10.72
CA ASP A 119 0.64 -6.79 -12.05
C ASP A 119 1.94 -7.58 -12.05
N LEU A 120 2.71 -7.49 -10.96
CA LEU A 120 4.00 -8.17 -10.84
C LEU A 120 3.82 -9.67 -10.65
N VAL A 121 2.91 -10.06 -9.76
CA VAL A 121 2.75 -11.43 -9.30
C VAL A 121 2.51 -12.43 -10.44
N PRO A 122 1.62 -12.17 -11.42
CA PRO A 122 1.41 -13.06 -12.57
C PRO A 122 2.63 -13.25 -13.48
N ARG A 123 3.64 -12.36 -13.40
CA ARG A 123 4.85 -12.40 -14.22
C ARG A 123 5.99 -13.19 -13.58
N ILE A 124 5.81 -13.66 -12.33
CA ILE A 124 6.82 -14.42 -11.60
C ILE A 124 6.66 -15.91 -11.89
N ASN A 125 7.65 -16.47 -12.57
CA ASN A 125 7.69 -17.88 -12.94
C ASN A 125 8.58 -18.73 -12.03
N SER A 126 9.27 -18.15 -11.04
CA SER A 126 10.15 -18.86 -10.13
C SER A 126 9.50 -19.00 -8.76
N CYS A 127 9.42 -20.22 -8.22
CA CYS A 127 8.94 -20.44 -6.86
C CYS A 127 9.80 -19.69 -5.84
N ARG A 128 11.12 -19.70 -6.03
CA ARG A 128 12.06 -18.97 -5.17
C ARG A 128 11.76 -17.48 -5.14
N ASP A 129 11.53 -16.85 -6.29
CA ASP A 129 11.28 -15.41 -6.38
C ASP A 129 9.93 -15.05 -5.79
N LEU A 130 8.92 -15.89 -6.02
CA LEU A 130 7.58 -15.71 -5.45
C LEU A 130 7.61 -15.78 -3.92
N ILE A 131 8.25 -16.80 -3.35
CA ILE A 131 8.36 -16.97 -1.90
C ILE A 131 9.20 -15.84 -1.29
N THR A 132 10.29 -15.45 -1.94
CA THR A 132 11.11 -14.31 -1.50
C THR A 132 10.28 -13.02 -1.43
N LEU A 133 9.48 -12.75 -2.46
CA LEU A 133 8.57 -11.61 -2.46
C LEU A 133 7.52 -11.71 -1.34
N TYR A 134 6.93 -12.89 -1.11
CA TYR A 134 5.90 -13.07 -0.09
C TYR A 134 6.44 -12.92 1.33
N LEU A 135 7.66 -13.39 1.58
CA LEU A 135 8.36 -13.17 2.85
C LEU A 135 8.65 -11.68 3.08
N LYS A 136 9.04 -10.91 2.05
CA LYS A 136 9.20 -9.45 2.15
C LYS A 136 7.89 -8.73 2.51
N ILE A 137 6.77 -9.18 1.95
CA ILE A 137 5.45 -8.62 2.24
C ILE A 137 5.02 -8.96 3.68
N LEU A 138 5.27 -10.19 4.14
CA LEU A 138 5.06 -10.59 5.54
C LEU A 138 5.88 -9.74 6.51
N ALA A 139 7.17 -9.50 6.20
CA ALA A 139 8.02 -8.63 7.01
C ALA A 139 7.49 -7.19 7.08
N SER A 140 6.92 -6.68 5.99
CA SER A 140 6.28 -5.35 5.96
C SER A 140 5.00 -5.32 6.79
N ALA A 141 4.21 -6.39 6.79
CA ALA A 141 3.05 -6.54 7.66
C ALA A 141 3.45 -6.61 9.15
N ARG A 142 4.52 -7.32 9.46
CA ARG A 142 5.14 -7.36 10.81
C ARG A 142 5.55 -5.97 11.26
N TYR A 143 6.18 -5.20 10.37
CA TYR A 143 6.55 -3.82 10.68
C TYR A 143 5.34 -2.98 11.10
N LEU A 144 4.21 -3.09 10.38
CA LEU A 144 2.96 -2.40 10.76
C LEU A 144 2.44 -2.86 12.13
N ASP A 145 2.45 -4.17 12.41
CA ASP A 145 2.06 -4.71 13.72
C ASP A 145 2.93 -4.17 14.86
N MET A 146 4.25 -4.09 14.66
CA MET A 146 5.19 -3.51 15.63
C MET A 146 4.94 -2.02 15.87
N LYS A 147 4.45 -1.29 14.87
CA LYS A 147 4.09 0.13 14.98
C LYS A 147 2.67 0.36 15.48
N ASN A 148 1.93 -0.71 15.83
CA ASN A 148 0.51 -0.64 16.19
C ASN A 148 -0.30 0.10 15.12
N VAL A 149 -0.06 -0.18 13.85
CA VAL A 149 -0.82 0.35 12.72
C VAL A 149 -1.60 -0.78 12.09
N THR A 150 -2.93 -0.73 12.16
CA THR A 150 -3.80 -1.64 11.42
C THR A 150 -4.20 -1.00 10.10
N HIS A 151 -3.98 -1.69 8.98
CA HIS A 151 -4.32 -1.19 7.64
C HIS A 151 -5.74 -1.56 7.17
N LYS A 152 -6.30 -2.68 7.68
CA LYS A 152 -7.58 -3.31 7.29
C LYS A 152 -7.69 -3.88 5.87
N GLU A 153 -7.09 -3.27 4.85
CA GLU A 153 -7.23 -3.70 3.43
C GLU A 153 -6.14 -4.69 2.94
N LEU A 154 -5.31 -5.22 3.84
CA LEU A 154 -4.21 -6.16 3.49
C LEU A 154 -4.70 -7.58 3.15
N ASN A 155 -6.00 -7.80 3.07
CA ASN A 155 -6.61 -8.95 2.41
C ASN A 155 -6.69 -8.78 0.88
N VAL A 156 -6.56 -7.55 0.36
CA VAL A 156 -6.59 -7.18 -1.07
C VAL A 156 -5.24 -6.59 -1.49
N LEU A 157 -4.15 -7.31 -1.19
CA LEU A 157 -2.77 -6.82 -1.38
C LEU A 157 -2.41 -6.39 -2.81
N ARG A 158 -3.14 -6.91 -3.81
CA ARG A 158 -2.84 -6.70 -5.23
C ARG A 158 -2.85 -5.21 -5.62
N GLU A 159 -3.75 -4.43 -5.03
CA GLU A 159 -3.92 -3.00 -5.33
C GLU A 159 -3.15 -2.09 -4.37
N HIS A 160 -2.91 -2.56 -3.14
CA HIS A 160 -2.37 -1.74 -2.05
C HIS A 160 -0.87 -1.93 -1.80
N VAL A 161 -0.21 -2.82 -2.55
CA VAL A 161 1.22 -3.08 -2.43
C VAL A 161 1.91 -2.75 -3.75
N ILE A 162 2.95 -1.91 -3.67
CA ILE A 162 3.85 -1.60 -4.78
C ILE A 162 5.25 -2.14 -4.42
N ILE A 163 5.88 -2.83 -5.37
CA ILE A 163 7.30 -3.16 -5.28
C ILE A 163 8.06 -2.05 -5.98
N ASP A 164 8.80 -1.26 -5.21
CA ASP A 164 9.52 -0.12 -5.75
C ASP A 164 10.73 -0.54 -6.60
N VAL A 165 11.33 0.43 -7.29
CA VAL A 165 12.49 0.20 -8.16
C VAL A 165 13.73 -0.34 -7.44
N GLU A 166 13.78 -0.25 -6.11
CA GLU A 166 14.85 -0.83 -5.27
C GLU A 166 14.45 -2.20 -4.69
N GLY A 167 13.29 -2.74 -5.10
CA GLY A 167 12.79 -4.04 -4.69
C GLY A 167 12.23 -4.08 -3.26
N ARG A 168 11.88 -2.92 -2.70
CA ARG A 168 11.22 -2.80 -1.39
C ARG A 168 9.71 -2.86 -1.53
N VAL A 169 9.06 -3.37 -0.50
CA VAL A 169 7.60 -3.39 -0.37
C VAL A 169 7.15 -2.04 0.16
N ARG A 170 6.28 -1.37 -0.59
CA ARG A 170 5.64 -0.09 -0.23
C ARG A 170 4.14 -0.32 -0.17
N ILE A 171 3.53 -0.08 0.99
CA ILE A 171 2.09 -0.26 1.21
C ILE A 171 1.42 1.12 1.10
N ILE A 172 0.36 1.21 0.31
CA ILE A 172 -0.38 2.46 0.05
C ILE A 172 -1.84 2.35 0.51
N ASP A 173 -2.49 3.52 0.65
CA ASP A 173 -3.91 3.67 1.01
C ASP A 173 -4.26 3.24 2.44
N PHE A 174 -3.99 4.12 3.40
CA PHE A 174 -4.25 3.87 4.83
C PHE A 174 -5.64 4.37 5.27
N GLU A 175 -6.53 4.68 4.33
CA GLU A 175 -7.84 5.31 4.60
C GLU A 175 -8.70 4.50 5.57
N SER A 176 -8.81 3.18 5.35
CA SER A 176 -9.55 2.25 6.23
C SER A 176 -8.82 1.92 7.55
N GLY A 177 -7.56 2.33 7.67
CA GLY A 177 -6.68 1.99 8.79
C GLY A 177 -7.01 2.71 10.09
N PHE A 178 -6.40 2.24 11.18
CA PHE A 178 -6.44 2.87 12.50
C PHE A 178 -5.21 2.50 13.33
N ALA A 179 -4.97 3.28 14.40
CA ALA A 179 -3.91 3.00 15.35
C ALA A 179 -4.39 1.91 16.33
N GLY A 180 -3.73 0.77 16.32
CA GLY A 180 -4.07 -0.41 17.10
C GLY A 180 -3.58 -1.68 16.42
N PHE A 181 -3.52 -2.77 17.18
CA PHE A 181 -3.11 -4.08 16.70
C PHE A 181 -4.31 -4.91 16.28
N THR A 182 -4.24 -5.55 15.11
CA THR A 182 -5.21 -6.58 14.69
C THR A 182 -4.58 -7.73 13.88
N CYS A 183 -3.28 -7.98 14.06
CA CYS A 183 -2.49 -8.95 13.29
C CYS A 183 -2.57 -8.75 11.76
N ASN A 184 -1.85 -7.78 11.23
CA ASN A 184 -1.65 -7.63 9.79
C ASN A 184 -0.93 -8.85 9.20
N VAL A 185 0.04 -9.43 9.91
CA VAL A 185 0.72 -10.67 9.50
C VAL A 185 -0.28 -11.78 9.21
N CYS A 186 -1.28 -11.98 10.07
CA CYS A 186 -2.32 -13.01 9.87
C CYS A 186 -3.11 -12.78 8.58
N ARG A 187 -3.48 -11.53 8.28
CA ARG A 187 -4.22 -11.18 7.05
C ARG A 187 -3.39 -11.41 5.81
N VAL A 188 -2.13 -10.96 5.83
CA VAL A 188 -1.19 -11.15 4.73
C VAL A 188 -0.89 -12.63 4.52
N PHE A 189 -0.65 -13.38 5.59
CA PHE A 189 -0.44 -14.83 5.49
C PHE A 189 -1.64 -15.52 4.84
N SER A 190 -2.87 -15.20 5.27
CA SER A 190 -4.07 -15.77 4.66
C SER A 190 -4.17 -15.43 3.17
N ALA A 191 -3.92 -14.18 2.79
CA ALA A 191 -3.97 -13.75 1.40
C ALA A 191 -2.91 -14.45 0.52
N LEU A 192 -1.69 -14.63 1.04
CA LEU A 192 -0.55 -15.10 0.27
C LEU A 192 -0.35 -16.62 0.32
N PHE A 193 -0.44 -17.24 1.50
CA PHE A 193 -0.09 -18.66 1.71
C PHE A 193 -1.30 -19.60 1.78
N VAL A 194 -2.50 -19.06 1.99
CA VAL A 194 -3.74 -19.86 2.02
C VAL A 194 -4.52 -19.72 0.72
N ARG A 195 -4.69 -18.49 0.22
CA ARG A 195 -5.56 -18.21 -0.94
C ARG A 195 -4.85 -18.27 -2.29
N ASP A 196 -3.54 -18.06 -2.33
CA ASP A 196 -2.79 -18.16 -3.59
C ASP A 196 -2.49 -19.62 -3.92
N ARG A 197 -3.13 -20.11 -4.99
CA ARG A 197 -3.00 -21.51 -5.41
C ARG A 197 -1.58 -21.88 -5.87
N ARG A 198 -0.74 -20.91 -6.24
CA ARG A 198 0.64 -21.19 -6.67
C ARG A 198 1.52 -21.65 -5.53
N ILE A 199 1.17 -21.31 -4.28
CA ILE A 199 1.88 -21.81 -3.09
C ILE A 199 1.80 -23.34 -2.99
N MET A 200 0.68 -23.94 -3.42
CA MET A 200 0.57 -25.41 -3.45
C MET A 200 1.51 -26.06 -4.46
N LYS A 201 1.96 -25.33 -5.49
CA LYS A 201 2.97 -25.81 -6.46
C LYS A 201 4.40 -25.58 -5.96
N CYS A 202 4.61 -24.57 -5.11
CA CYS A 202 5.93 -24.14 -4.66
C CYS A 202 6.37 -24.70 -3.31
N CYS A 203 5.45 -25.22 -2.51
CA CYS A 203 5.76 -25.63 -1.16
C CYS A 203 5.14 -27.00 -0.89
N ASP A 204 5.90 -27.90 -0.27
CA ASP A 204 5.42 -29.23 0.15
C ASP A 204 4.70 -29.15 1.50
N ILE A 205 3.56 -28.45 1.50
CA ILE A 205 2.80 -28.17 2.73
C ILE A 205 1.87 -29.34 3.05
N GLN A 206 2.42 -30.32 3.76
CA GLN A 206 1.70 -31.40 4.43
C GLN A 206 0.78 -30.87 5.57
N GLU A 207 -0.15 -31.70 6.02
CA GLU A 207 -1.13 -31.35 7.06
C GLU A 207 -0.46 -30.91 8.38
N THR A 208 0.56 -31.66 8.83
CA THR A 208 1.36 -31.31 10.02
C THR A 208 2.02 -29.94 9.93
N HIS A 209 2.48 -29.55 8.74
CA HIS A 209 3.02 -28.20 8.50
C HIS A 209 1.94 -27.13 8.58
N ARG A 210 0.72 -27.40 8.08
CA ARG A 210 -0.41 -26.46 8.20
C ARG A 210 -0.76 -26.21 9.65
N ASP A 211 -0.89 -27.27 10.43
CA ASP A 211 -1.23 -27.18 11.86
C ASP A 211 -0.21 -26.33 12.61
N LEU A 212 1.09 -26.60 12.39
CA LEU A 212 2.16 -25.80 12.98
C LEU A 212 2.10 -24.32 12.56
N LEU A 213 1.88 -24.03 11.26
CA LEU A 213 1.76 -22.65 10.78
C LEU A 213 0.56 -21.92 11.41
N PHE A 214 -0.58 -22.60 11.59
CA PHE A 214 -1.76 -22.01 12.24
C PHE A 214 -1.59 -21.83 13.74
N GLU A 215 -0.89 -22.74 14.41
CA GLU A 215 -0.50 -22.61 15.82
C GLU A 215 0.40 -21.37 16.02
N LEU A 216 1.43 -21.25 15.19
CA LEU A 216 2.35 -20.09 15.21
C LEU A 216 1.61 -18.78 14.93
N LEU A 217 0.69 -18.74 13.98
CA LEU A 217 -0.14 -17.55 13.72
C LEU A 217 -1.04 -17.19 14.90
N SER A 218 -1.62 -18.19 15.56
CA SER A 218 -2.47 -17.98 16.73
C SER A 218 -1.66 -17.42 17.90
N SER A 219 -0.51 -18.03 18.19
CA SER A 219 0.44 -17.54 19.19
C SER A 219 0.95 -16.12 18.87
N TYR A 220 1.27 -15.84 17.60
CA TYR A 220 1.70 -14.50 17.18
C TYR A 220 0.57 -13.47 17.35
N LYS A 221 -0.67 -13.81 17.02
CA LYS A 221 -1.82 -12.92 17.18
C LYS A 221 -2.04 -12.52 18.64
N GLU A 222 -1.71 -13.39 19.59
CA GLU A 222 -1.86 -13.11 21.03
C GLU A 222 -0.67 -12.33 21.60
N THR A 223 0.55 -12.67 21.16
CA THR A 223 1.79 -12.19 21.80
C THR A 223 2.50 -11.07 21.04
N ASN A 224 2.21 -10.92 19.73
CA ASN A 224 2.96 -10.08 18.79
C ASN A 224 4.49 -10.32 18.85
N SER A 225 4.89 -11.55 19.19
CA SER A 225 6.27 -11.92 19.53
C SER A 225 7.17 -12.04 18.30
N GLU A 226 8.39 -11.49 18.40
CA GLU A 226 9.41 -11.62 17.37
C GLU A 226 9.88 -13.07 17.21
N HIS A 227 10.02 -13.80 18.31
CA HIS A 227 10.38 -15.22 18.26
C HIS A 227 9.34 -16.03 17.50
N THR A 228 8.05 -15.81 17.77
CA THR A 228 6.98 -16.51 17.06
C THR A 228 6.95 -16.14 15.57
N PHE A 229 7.18 -14.87 15.23
CA PHE A 229 7.28 -14.43 13.84
C PHE A 229 8.49 -15.08 13.12
N ALA A 230 9.65 -15.14 13.76
CA ALA A 230 10.84 -15.77 13.22
C ALA A 230 10.62 -17.28 12.98
N SER A 231 9.97 -17.97 13.93
CA SER A 231 9.58 -19.38 13.76
C SER A 231 8.61 -19.57 12.59
N LEU A 232 7.60 -18.69 12.45
CA LEU A 232 6.68 -18.72 11.30
C LEU A 232 7.44 -18.59 9.97
N VAL A 233 8.35 -17.62 9.86
CA VAL A 233 9.17 -17.42 8.65
C VAL A 233 10.08 -18.62 8.38
N LYS A 234 10.72 -19.17 9.41
CA LYS A 234 11.57 -20.35 9.28
C LYS A 234 10.77 -21.54 8.77
N THR A 235 9.61 -21.83 9.35
CA THR A 235 8.74 -22.92 8.87
C THR A 235 8.33 -22.73 7.42
N ILE A 236 8.00 -21.49 6.99
CA ILE A 236 7.72 -21.20 5.57
C ILE A 236 8.94 -21.52 4.69
N ILE A 237 10.14 -21.11 5.10
CA ILE A 237 11.38 -21.38 4.35
C ILE A 237 11.63 -22.90 4.28
N ASP A 238 11.43 -23.64 5.37
CA ASP A 238 11.67 -25.08 5.41
C ASP A 238 10.73 -25.83 4.46
N VAL A 239 9.44 -25.45 4.40
CA VAL A 239 8.45 -26.13 3.53
C VAL A 239 8.48 -25.65 2.07
N CYS A 240 9.04 -24.48 1.80
CA CYS A 240 9.11 -23.91 0.45
C CYS A 240 10.53 -23.92 -0.15
N GLY A 241 11.57 -24.14 0.64
CA GLY A 241 12.98 -23.96 0.26
C GLY A 241 13.56 -25.05 -0.65
N GLY A 242 12.84 -26.16 -0.82
CA GLY A 242 13.27 -27.28 -1.67
C GLY A 242 12.84 -27.20 -3.14
N SER A 243 12.00 -26.23 -3.54
CA SER A 243 11.40 -26.22 -4.87
C SER A 243 12.22 -25.41 -5.89
N LEU A 244 12.88 -26.13 -6.81
CA LEU A 244 13.42 -25.58 -8.08
C LEU A 244 12.34 -25.44 -9.16
N CYS A 245 11.06 -25.51 -8.77
CA CYS A 245 9.94 -25.57 -9.70
C CYS A 245 9.69 -24.22 -10.38
N GLU A 246 9.33 -24.27 -11.66
CA GLU A 246 8.78 -23.12 -12.37
C GLU A 246 7.29 -22.98 -12.07
N CYS A 247 6.89 -21.82 -11.54
CA CYS A 247 5.52 -21.37 -11.43
C CYS A 247 4.96 -21.08 -12.82
N VAL A 248 4.50 -22.08 -13.57
CA VAL A 248 3.67 -21.80 -14.75
C VAL A 248 2.26 -21.47 -14.24
N GLY A 249 1.90 -20.19 -14.39
CA GLY A 249 0.58 -19.62 -14.12
C GLY A 249 -0.41 -19.94 -15.22
#